data_AF-A0A9D4BK48-F1
#
_entry.id   AF-A0A9D4BK48-F1
#
_cell.length_a   1.000
_cell.length_b   1.000
_cell.length_c   1.000
_cell.angle_alpha   90.00
_cell.angle_beta   90.00
_cell.angle_gamma   90.00
#
_symmetry.space_group_name_H-M   'P 1'
#
loop_
_entity.id
_entity.type
_entity.pdbx_description
1 polymer ?
#
loop_
_entity_poly.entity_id
_entity_poly.type
_entity_poly.pdbx_seq_one_letter_code
_entity_poly.pdbx_strand_id
1 'polypeptide(L)' 'MLEFFMHAFYNDQAYKLGMYGLKIVWIFPGWYAENFWQTHQNDIGCTSEQMNAAVEGSFLTSAIFYNPIEERGIANITST' A
#
# COMPACT_ATOMS: atom_id res chain seq x y z
N MET A 1 -11.28 8.80 -1.13
CA MET A 1 -10.90 9.77 -0.08
C MET A 1 -11.04 9.16 1.31
N LEU A 2 -12.19 8.55 1.67
CA LEU A 2 -12.35 7.84 2.96
C LEU A 2 -11.51 6.55 3.09
N GLU A 3 -11.28 5.86 1.98
CA GLU A 3 -10.46 4.63 1.94
C GLU A 3 -9.04 4.91 2.46
N PHE A 4 -8.31 5.87 1.88
CA PHE A 4 -6.92 6.17 2.26
C PHE A 4 -6.75 6.59 3.73
N PHE A 5 -7.73 7.33 4.27
CA PHE A 5 -7.71 7.81 5.65
C PHE A 5 -7.74 6.67 6.68
N MET A 6 -8.54 5.64 6.40
CA MET A 6 -8.72 4.51 7.28
C MET A 6 -7.45 3.64 7.39
N HIS A 7 -6.65 3.55 6.31
CA HIS A 7 -5.42 2.76 6.30
C HIS A 7 -4.29 3.39 7.14
N ALA A 8 -4.11 4.72 7.04
CA ALA A 8 -3.13 5.44 7.85
C ALA A 8 -3.44 5.31 9.35
N PHE A 9 -4.73 5.36 9.71
CA PHE A 9 -5.16 5.16 11.10
C PHE A 9 -4.89 3.73 11.62
N TYR A 10 -5.16 2.69 10.83
CA TYR A 10 -4.87 1.31 11.23
C TYR A 10 -3.37 1.05 11.41
N ASN A 11 -2.52 1.64 10.56
CA ASN A 11 -1.07 1.48 10.67
C ASN A 11 -0.51 2.16 11.94
N ASP A 12 -1.03 3.33 12.32
CA ASP A 12 -0.72 3.99 13.60
C ASP A 12 -1.10 3.12 14.80
N GLN A 13 -2.29 2.50 14.77
CA GLN A 13 -2.73 1.57 15.82
C GLN A 13 -1.89 0.30 15.86
N ALA A 14 -1.55 -0.27 14.69
CA ALA A 14 -0.70 -1.45 14.58
C ALA A 14 0.69 -1.20 15.20
N TYR A 15 1.29 -0.02 14.95
CA TYR A 15 2.54 0.38 15.58
C TYR A 15 2.40 0.45 17.11
N LYS A 16 1.38 1.15 17.61
CA LYS A 16 1.13 1.33 19.06
C LYS A 16 0.85 0.01 19.78
N LEU A 17 0.27 -0.97 19.09
CA LEU A 17 0.00 -2.31 19.63
C LEU A 17 1.16 -3.30 19.44
N GLY A 18 2.28 -2.88 18.83
CA GLY A 18 3.43 -3.76 18.56
C GLY A 18 3.18 -4.81 17.48
N MET A 19 2.23 -4.56 16.57
CA MET A 19 1.83 -5.48 15.51
C MET A 19 2.70 -5.31 14.24
N TYR A 20 4.01 -5.43 14.38
CA TYR A 20 4.98 -5.30 13.28
C TYR A 20 6.27 -6.10 13.55
N GLY A 21 7.18 -6.13 12.58
CA GLY A 21 8.46 -6.83 12.66
C GLY A 21 8.39 -8.30 12.23
N LEU A 22 9.44 -9.07 12.54
CA LEU A 22 9.70 -10.39 11.93
C LEU A 22 8.61 -11.46 12.09
N LYS A 23 7.66 -11.28 13.00
CA LYS A 23 6.60 -12.26 13.30
C LYS A 23 5.27 -11.94 12.63
N ILE A 24 5.11 -10.76 12.04
CA ILE A 24 3.84 -10.27 11.53
C ILE A 24 4.06 -9.76 10.11
N VAL A 25 3.20 -10.22 9.19
CA VAL A 25 3.22 -9.81 7.79
C VAL A 25 1.85 -9.26 7.44
N TRP A 26 1.83 -8.05 6.87
CA TRP A 26 0.62 -7.44 6.35
C TRP A 26 0.48 -7.71 4.85
N ILE A 27 -0.77 -7.85 4.40
CA ILE A 27 -1.10 -7.94 2.98
C ILE A 27 -2.05 -6.80 2.67
N PHE A 28 -1.63 -5.92 1.77
CA PHE A 28 -2.39 -4.76 1.32
C PHE A 28 -2.78 -4.89 -0.16
N PRO A 29 -3.88 -4.26 -0.58
CA PRO A 29 -4.15 -4.04 -1.99
C PRO A 29 -3.09 -3.13 -2.63
N GLY A 30 -2.52 -3.57 -3.75
CA GLY A 30 -1.45 -2.87 -4.47
C GLY A 30 -1.92 -1.73 -5.39
N TRP A 31 -3.22 -1.44 -5.44
CA TRP A 31 -3.78 -0.28 -6.15
C TRP A 31 -3.83 0.99 -5.29
N TYR A 32 -3.25 0.97 -4.09
CA TYR A 32 -3.07 2.18 -3.30
C TYR A 32 -1.97 3.08 -3.87
N ALA A 33 -2.11 4.38 -3.60
CA ALA A 33 -1.09 5.35 -3.95
C ALA A 33 0.27 4.97 -3.32
N GLU A 34 1.35 5.34 -4.00
CA GLU A 34 2.68 5.20 -3.44
C GLU A 34 2.75 5.90 -2.08
N ASN A 35 3.37 5.22 -1.11
CA ASN A 35 3.49 5.72 0.28
C ASN A 35 2.14 6.08 0.93
N PHE A 36 1.06 5.37 0.61
CA PHE A 36 -0.28 5.65 1.18
C PHE A 36 -0.29 5.68 2.73
N TRP A 37 0.59 4.93 3.40
CA TRP A 37 0.74 4.91 4.86
C TRP A 37 1.33 6.21 5.44
N GLN A 38 1.87 7.10 4.60
CA GLN A 38 2.38 8.42 4.98
C GLN A 38 1.38 9.54 4.65
N THR A 39 0.22 9.22 4.10
CA THR A 39 -0.81 10.23 3.82
C THR A 39 -1.56 10.56 5.11
N HIS A 40 -2.01 11.81 5.29
CA HIS A 40 -2.78 12.24 6.47
C HIS A 40 -2.04 12.16 7.81
N GLN A 41 -0.72 12.38 7.84
CA GLN A 41 0.06 12.37 9.09
C GLN A 41 -0.41 13.38 10.15
N ASN A 42 -1.03 14.50 9.75
CA ASN A 42 -1.55 15.49 10.70
C ASN A 42 -2.71 14.95 11.57
N ASP A 43 -3.33 13.85 11.15
CA ASP A 43 -4.51 13.26 11.79
C ASP A 43 -4.15 12.04 12.66
N ILE A 44 -2.86 11.65 12.71
CA ILE A 44 -2.35 10.51 13.48
C ILE A 44 -1.18 10.93 14.38
N GLY A 45 -0.89 10.13 15.41
CA GLY A 45 0.11 10.46 16.42
C GLY A 45 1.51 9.88 16.15
N CYS A 46 1.69 9.15 15.05
CA CYS A 46 2.94 8.50 14.70
C CYS A 46 3.77 9.31 13.69
N THR A 47 5.10 9.22 13.79
CA THR A 47 6.03 9.82 12.82
C THR A 47 6.17 8.96 11.57
N SER A 48 6.71 9.53 10.48
CA SER A 48 7.03 8.79 9.25
C SER A 48 7.86 7.53 9.51
N GLU A 49 8.85 7.61 10.40
CA GLU A 49 9.73 6.49 10.75
C GLU A 49 8.96 5.37 11.45
N GLN A 50 8.03 5.71 12.34
CA GLN A 50 7.18 4.75 13.04
C GLN A 50 6.22 4.05 12.07
N MET A 51 5.64 4.81 11.15
CA MET A 51 4.76 4.28 10.11
C MET A 51 5.52 3.35 9.15
N ASN A 52 6.74 3.71 8.76
CA ASN A 52 7.60 2.85 7.94
C ASN A 52 7.93 1.54 8.66
N ALA A 53 8.24 1.58 9.96
CA ALA A 53 8.48 0.38 10.75
C ALA A 53 7.24 -0.54 10.84
N ALA A 54 6.03 0.05 10.86
CA ALA A 54 4.78 -0.70 10.94
C ALA A 54 4.46 -1.49 9.67
N VAL A 55 4.83 -0.95 8.50
CA VAL A 55 4.53 -1.55 7.18
C VAL A 55 5.73 -2.28 6.56
N GLU A 56 6.89 -2.27 7.22
CA GLU A 56 8.09 -2.96 6.73
C GLU A 56 7.82 -4.45 6.46
N GLY A 57 8.21 -4.92 5.27
CA GLY A 57 8.02 -6.31 4.86
C GLY A 57 6.58 -6.70 4.48
N SER A 58 5.69 -5.72 4.27
CA SER A 58 4.32 -5.98 3.80
C SER A 58 4.28 -6.41 2.34
N PHE A 59 3.31 -7.26 2.00
CA PHE A 59 3.02 -7.61 0.61
C PHE A 59 1.93 -6.72 0.03
N LEU A 60 2.15 -6.18 -1.16
CA LEU A 60 1.14 -5.47 -1.93
C LEU A 60 0.72 -6.36 -3.10
N THR A 61 -0.57 -6.68 -3.19
CA THR A 61 -1.12 -7.52 -4.26
C THR A 61 -2.08 -6.73 -5.14
N SER A 62 -1.83 -6.71 -6.44
CA SER A 62 -2.70 -6.08 -7.43
C SER A 62 -2.80 -6.94 -8.68
N ALA A 63 -3.89 -6.78 -9.42
CA ALA A 63 -4.02 -7.32 -10.76
C ALA A 63 -3.30 -6.40 -11.75
N ILE A 64 -2.69 -7.00 -12.77
CA ILE A 64 -2.17 -6.27 -13.92
C ILE A 64 -3.33 -6.12 -14.91
N PHE A 65 -3.63 -4.88 -15.29
CA PHE A 65 -4.76 -4.55 -16.17
C PHE A 65 -4.35 -4.30 -17.63
N TYR A 66 -3.12 -4.64 -17.99
CA TYR A 66 -2.56 -4.48 -19.34
C TYR A 66 -1.77 -5.73 -19.75
N ASN A 67 -1.59 -5.93 -21.05
CA ASN A 67 -0.76 -7.03 -21.54
C ASN A 67 0.72 -6.60 -21.47
N PRO A 68 1.58 -7.27 -20.69
CA PRO A 68 2.99 -6.93 -20.64
C PRO A 68 3.76 -7.44 -21.87
N ILE A 69 3.13 -8.27 -22.70
CA ILE A 69 3.70 -8.75 -23.95
C ILE A 69 3.39 -7.73 -25.04
N GLU A 70 4.42 -7.35 -25.79
CA GLU A 70 4.33 -6.46 -26.95
C GLU A 70 3.68 -7.16 -28.15
N GLU A 71 2.38 -7.42 -28.06
CA GLU A 71 1.56 -8.00 -29.13
C GLU A 71 0.36 -7.12 -29.45
N ARG A 72 -0.06 -7.13 -30.72
CA ARG A 72 -1.21 -6.34 -31.17
C ARG A 72 -2.51 -7.02 -30.77
N GLY A 73 -3.36 -6.28 -30.08
CA GLY A 73 -4.72 -6.71 -29.76
C GLY A 73 -5.68 -6.64 -30.96
N ILE A 74 -6.97 -6.88 -30.70
CA ILE A 74 -8.05 -6.85 -31.72
C ILE A 74 -8.10 -5.51 -32.47
N ALA A 75 -7.75 -4.41 -31.80
CA ALA A 75 -7.70 -3.07 -32.39
C ALA A 75 -6.40 -2.78 -33.18
N ASN A 76 -5.54 -3.78 -33.40
CA ASN A 76 -4.25 -3.66 -34.08
C ASN A 76 -3.27 -2.68 -33.41
N ILE A 77 -3.42 -2.46 -32.10
CA ILE A 77 -2.53 -1.64 -31.25
C ILE A 77 -1.97 -2.49 -30.11
N THR A 78 -0.79 -2.14 -29.62
CA THR A 78 -0.16 -2.69 -28.41
C THR A 78 -0.73 -2.01 -27.17
N SER A 79 -0.59 -2.65 -26.01
CA SER A 79 -1.12 -2.13 -24.73
C SER A 79 -0.26 -1.02 -24.11
N THR A 80 0.84 -0.64 -24.79
CA THR A 80 1.91 0.25 -24.34
C THR A 80 1.90 1.56 -25.10
#